data_AF-A0AAW8PYC2-F1
#
_entry.id   AF-A0AAW8PYC2-F1
#
_cell.length_a   1.000
_cell.length_b   1.000
_cell.length_c   1.000
_cell.angle_alpha   90.00
_cell.angle_beta   90.00
_cell.angle_gamma   90.00
#
_symmetry.space_group_name_H-M   'P 1'
#
loop_
_entity.id
_entity.type
_entity.pdbx_description
1 polymer ?
#
loop_
_entity_poly.entity_id
_entity_poly.type
_entity_poly.pdbx_seq_one_letter_code
_entity_poly.pdbx_strand_id
1 'polypeptide(L)'
;MKKHTAFALTSFFTNTVSATQPPTVHVLSCETSAKEMFFEEHKWRLFDVYPDLLAEALASKGFEDVKHDDKERLKEIVEEMILQGGYDELISLLMDFEDGSLFYQIQQVRTIGIIDEAIESDSIEVDGHFVRHYNLDENDREGLFLEAELVDDEYNHWRFAFSRPQLLAAKWDHDREHWVVKDDEEEIYIKFFKFEK
;
A
#
# COMPACT_ATOMS: atom_id res chain seq x y z
N MET A 1 -7.83 8.15 16.03
CA MET A 1 -8.10 8.28 14.58
C MET A 1 -8.28 6.90 13.96
N LYS A 2 -9.24 6.71 13.05
CA LYS A 2 -9.26 5.49 12.21
C LYS A 2 -8.01 5.53 11.33
N LYS A 3 -7.27 4.43 11.23
CA LYS A 3 -6.16 4.36 10.26
C LYS A 3 -6.78 4.31 8.86
N HIS A 4 -6.60 5.37 8.08
CA HIS A 4 -7.08 5.50 6.69
C HIS A 4 -6.17 4.77 5.69
N THR A 5 -5.36 3.85 6.20
CA THR A 5 -4.31 3.16 5.49
C THR A 5 -4.42 1.67 5.81
N ALA A 6 -4.43 0.85 4.78
CA ALA A 6 -4.19 -0.57 4.83
C ALA A 6 -2.99 -0.91 3.93
N PHE A 7 -2.60 -2.17 3.91
CA PHE A 7 -1.51 -2.71 3.11
C PHE A 7 -2.05 -3.87 2.29
N ALA A 8 -1.97 -3.75 0.97
CA ALA A 8 -2.30 -4.80 0.03
C ALA A 8 -1.05 -5.65 -0.23
N LEU A 9 -1.05 -6.90 0.22
CA LEU A 9 -0.08 -7.90 -0.19
C LEU A 9 -0.58 -8.59 -1.45
N THR A 10 0.20 -8.55 -2.52
CA THR A 10 0.00 -9.31 -3.76
C THR A 10 1.17 -10.28 -3.93
N SER A 11 0.91 -11.57 -4.13
CA SER A 11 1.95 -12.57 -4.40
C SER A 11 1.49 -13.59 -5.44
N PHE A 12 2.39 -14.02 -6.33
CA PHE A 12 2.13 -15.09 -7.30
C PHE A 12 3.42 -15.66 -7.91
N PHE A 13 3.33 -16.85 -8.48
CA PHE A 13 4.46 -17.51 -9.14
C PHE A 13 4.43 -17.33 -10.65
N THR A 14 5.44 -16.66 -11.21
CA THR A 14 5.58 -16.36 -12.64
C THR A 14 5.63 -17.64 -13.49
N ASN A 15 6.27 -18.70 -12.98
CA ASN A 15 6.43 -19.99 -13.68
C ASN A 15 5.17 -20.87 -13.67
N THR A 16 4.21 -20.61 -12.78
CA THR A 16 2.92 -21.31 -12.76
C THR A 16 1.78 -20.47 -13.33
N VAL A 17 2.04 -19.23 -13.77
CA VAL A 17 1.05 -18.44 -14.52
C VAL A 17 0.96 -18.93 -15.96
N SER A 18 0.46 -20.15 -16.12
CA SER A 18 -0.41 -20.46 -17.25
C SER A 18 -1.73 -19.70 -17.04
N ALA A 19 -1.73 -18.39 -17.29
CA ALA A 19 -2.84 -17.50 -17.65
C ALA A 19 -4.25 -17.65 -16.99
N THR A 20 -4.44 -18.41 -15.91
CA THR A 20 -5.78 -18.87 -15.49
C THR A 20 -6.12 -18.63 -14.02
N GLN A 21 -5.15 -18.32 -13.15
CA GLN A 21 -5.44 -17.91 -11.78
C GLN A 21 -5.01 -16.46 -11.53
N PRO A 22 -5.92 -15.59 -11.04
CA PRO A 22 -5.56 -14.24 -10.66
C PRO A 22 -4.62 -14.26 -9.44
N PRO A 23 -3.76 -13.24 -9.29
CA PRO A 23 -2.90 -13.11 -8.12
C PRO A 23 -3.75 -12.97 -6.86
N THR A 24 -3.29 -13.57 -5.76
CA THR A 24 -3.95 -13.44 -4.46
C THR A 24 -3.64 -12.05 -3.88
N VAL A 25 -4.68 -11.35 -3.40
CA VAL A 25 -4.53 -10.02 -2.78
C VAL A 25 -5.11 -10.04 -1.37
N HIS A 26 -4.30 -9.70 -0.37
CA HIS A 26 -4.69 -9.59 1.03
C HIS A 26 -4.63 -8.14 1.49
N VAL A 27 -5.67 -7.65 2.16
CA VAL A 27 -5.72 -6.28 2.71
C VAL A 27 -5.56 -6.34 4.23
N LEU A 28 -4.50 -5.71 4.72
CA LEU A 28 -4.01 -5.85 6.10
C LEU A 28 -3.86 -4.49 6.78
N SER A 29 -3.96 -4.45 8.11
CA SER A 29 -4.02 -3.20 8.88
C SER A 29 -2.65 -2.54 9.12
N CYS A 30 -1.56 -3.27 8.91
CA CYS A 30 -0.19 -2.75 8.96
C CYS A 30 0.74 -3.53 8.03
N GLU A 31 1.87 -2.92 7.70
CA GLU A 31 2.90 -3.49 6.84
C GLU A 31 3.50 -4.76 7.43
N THR A 32 3.75 -4.80 8.75
CA THR A 32 4.28 -5.96 9.45
C THR A 32 3.37 -7.19 9.26
N SER A 33 2.05 -7.01 9.38
CA SER A 33 1.10 -8.11 9.13
C SER A 33 1.09 -8.57 7.67
N ALA A 34 1.39 -7.68 6.71
CA ALA A 34 1.59 -8.07 5.31
C ALA A 34 2.86 -8.91 5.12
N LYS A 35 3.96 -8.55 5.78
CA LYS A 35 5.20 -9.33 5.76
C LYS A 35 5.03 -10.70 6.43
N GLU A 36 4.35 -10.72 7.58
CA GLU A 36 3.98 -11.94 8.31
C GLU A 36 3.20 -12.91 7.41
N MET A 37 2.11 -12.42 6.80
CA MET A 37 1.26 -13.24 5.94
C MET A 37 2.01 -13.76 4.73
N PHE A 38 2.79 -12.90 4.06
CA PHE A 38 3.62 -13.32 2.94
C PHE A 38 4.59 -14.43 3.35
N PHE A 39 5.30 -14.27 4.46
CA PHE A 39 6.24 -15.27 4.92
C PHE A 39 5.55 -16.58 5.29
N GLU A 40 4.43 -16.55 6.02
CA GLU A 40 3.68 -17.76 6.38
C GLU A 40 3.23 -18.58 5.17
N GLU A 41 2.84 -17.92 4.08
CA GLU A 41 2.41 -18.59 2.85
C GLU A 41 3.56 -19.26 2.08
N HIS A 42 4.78 -18.74 2.21
CA HIS A 42 5.90 -19.14 1.35
C HIS A 42 7.05 -19.83 2.10
N LYS A 43 7.10 -19.75 3.44
CA LYS A 43 8.20 -20.28 4.26
C LYS A 43 8.46 -21.76 4.09
N TRP A 44 7.43 -22.56 3.80
CA TRP A 44 7.62 -24.01 3.63
C TRP A 44 8.41 -24.36 2.37
N ARG A 45 8.37 -23.51 1.34
CA ARG A 45 9.19 -23.72 0.13
C ARG A 45 10.67 -23.57 0.40
N LEU A 46 11.04 -22.61 1.25
CA LEU A 46 12.40 -22.40 1.74
C LEU A 46 12.99 -23.71 2.33
N PHE A 47 12.19 -24.45 3.11
CA PHE A 47 12.60 -25.71 3.73
C PHE A 47 12.56 -26.94 2.80
N ASP A 48 11.78 -26.88 1.73
CA ASP A 48 11.57 -28.02 0.84
C ASP A 48 12.48 -28.01 -0.38
N VAL A 49 12.80 -26.82 -0.90
CA VAL A 49 13.52 -26.68 -2.18
C VAL A 49 14.99 -26.32 -1.98
N TYR A 50 15.32 -25.58 -0.92
CA TYR A 50 16.66 -25.00 -0.73
C TYR A 50 17.25 -25.15 0.69
N PRO A 51 17.20 -26.34 1.33
CA PRO A 51 17.70 -26.51 2.69
C PRO A 51 19.22 -26.22 2.81
N ASP A 52 20.00 -26.60 1.79
CA ASP A 52 21.45 -26.38 1.77
C ASP A 52 21.81 -24.89 1.68
N LEU A 53 21.13 -24.16 0.80
CA LEU A 53 21.36 -22.73 0.59
C LEU A 53 20.84 -21.90 1.78
N LEU A 54 19.73 -22.31 2.39
CA LEU A 54 19.23 -21.71 3.62
C LEU A 54 20.25 -21.87 4.77
N ALA A 55 20.82 -23.07 4.93
CA ALA A 55 21.84 -23.33 5.94
C ALA A 55 23.09 -22.46 5.73
N GLU A 56 23.57 -22.35 4.48
CA GLU A 56 24.72 -21.50 4.12
C GLU A 56 24.44 -20.02 4.39
N ALA A 57 23.25 -19.53 4.01
CA ALA A 57 22.88 -18.14 4.23
C ALA A 57 22.74 -17.80 5.72
N LEU A 58 22.16 -18.70 6.53
CA LEU A 58 22.09 -18.53 7.98
C LEU A 58 23.49 -18.56 8.63
N ALA A 59 24.36 -19.47 8.19
CA ALA A 59 25.75 -19.51 8.64
C ALA A 59 26.50 -18.19 8.33
N SER A 60 26.28 -17.61 7.15
CA SER A 60 26.87 -16.32 6.76
C SER A 60 26.41 -15.16 7.64
N LYS A 61 25.22 -15.28 8.25
CA LYS A 61 24.64 -14.30 9.19
C LYS A 61 25.06 -14.56 10.64
N GLY A 62 25.94 -15.52 10.90
CA GLY A 62 26.49 -15.80 12.24
C GLY A 62 25.68 -16.79 13.06
N PHE A 63 24.72 -17.50 12.46
CA PHE A 63 24.10 -18.66 13.10
C PHE A 63 25.07 -19.85 13.01
N GLU A 64 25.68 -20.23 14.13
CA GLU A 64 26.58 -21.38 14.21
C GLU A 64 25.78 -22.71 14.23
N ASP A 65 26.40 -23.80 13.77
CA ASP A 65 25.85 -25.17 13.77
C ASP A 65 24.57 -25.42 12.93
N VAL A 66 24.38 -24.68 11.83
CA VAL A 66 23.28 -24.94 10.89
C VAL A 66 23.66 -26.04 9.91
N LYS A 67 23.19 -27.27 10.14
CA LYS A 67 23.32 -28.35 9.15
C LYS A 67 22.09 -28.39 8.25
N HIS A 68 22.33 -28.56 6.95
CA HIS A 68 21.28 -28.62 5.93
C HIS A 68 20.32 -29.81 6.09
N ASP A 69 20.78 -30.90 6.71
CA ASP A 69 19.97 -32.09 7.00
C ASP A 69 19.11 -31.96 8.27
N ASP A 70 19.37 -30.95 9.10
CA ASP A 70 18.61 -30.67 10.32
C ASP A 70 17.46 -29.69 10.05
N LYS A 71 16.42 -30.21 9.37
CA LYS A 71 15.21 -29.43 9.04
C LYS A 71 14.48 -28.89 10.26
N GLU A 72 14.56 -29.56 11.41
CA GLU A 72 13.91 -29.07 12.64
C GLU A 72 14.68 -27.89 13.21
N ARG A 73 16.02 -27.97 13.29
CA ARG A 73 16.83 -26.83 13.73
C ARG A 73 16.71 -25.61 12.81
N LEU A 74 16.65 -25.83 11.49
CA LEU A 74 16.41 -24.77 10.53
C LEU A 74 15.07 -24.04 10.77
N LYS A 75 14.00 -24.78 11.11
CA LYS A 75 12.71 -24.18 11.47
C LYS A 75 12.81 -23.36 12.75
N GLU A 76 13.47 -23.89 13.79
CA GLU A 76 13.66 -23.18 15.05
C GLU A 76 14.39 -21.84 14.84
N ILE A 77 15.46 -21.82 14.05
CA ILE A 77 16.21 -20.58 13.78
C ILE A 77 15.35 -19.55 13.04
N VAL A 78 14.55 -20.00 12.07
CA VAL A 78 13.60 -19.12 11.37
C VAL A 78 12.55 -18.57 12.33
N GLU A 79 12.01 -19.40 13.22
CA GLU A 79 11.08 -18.95 14.26
C GLU A 79 11.72 -17.95 15.25
N GLU A 80 12.98 -18.16 15.62
CA GLU A 80 13.76 -17.20 16.43
C GLU A 80 13.92 -15.85 15.71
N MET A 81 14.21 -15.86 14.40
CA MET A 81 14.30 -14.64 13.59
C MET A 81 12.95 -13.90 13.47
N ILE A 82 11.86 -14.65 13.31
CA ILE A 82 10.49 -14.11 13.31
C ILE A 82 10.20 -13.39 14.64
N LEU A 83 10.53 -14.02 15.77
CA LEU A 83 10.33 -13.43 17.10
C LEU A 83 11.13 -12.14 17.31
N GLN A 84 12.24 -11.99 16.59
CA GLN A 84 13.07 -10.77 16.59
C GLN A 84 12.62 -9.74 15.55
N GLY A 85 11.56 -10.02 14.77
CA GLY A 85 11.02 -9.13 13.75
C GLY A 85 11.81 -9.15 12.42
N GLY A 86 12.66 -10.15 12.20
CA GLY A 86 13.54 -10.28 11.03
C GLY A 86 12.83 -10.69 9.73
N TYR A 87 11.60 -10.23 9.50
CA TYR A 87 10.82 -10.60 8.31
C TYR A 87 11.46 -10.10 7.03
N ASP A 88 12.06 -8.91 7.02
CA ASP A 88 12.71 -8.36 5.82
C ASP A 88 13.91 -9.22 5.39
N GLU A 89 14.69 -9.70 6.36
CA GLU A 89 15.79 -10.62 6.12
C GLU A 89 15.31 -11.96 5.58
N LEU A 90 14.24 -12.50 6.15
CA LEU A 90 13.67 -13.79 5.73
C LEU A 90 13.03 -13.73 4.34
N ILE A 91 12.36 -12.62 4.03
CA ILE A 91 11.81 -12.34 2.70
C ILE A 91 12.93 -12.18 1.68
N SER A 92 13.99 -11.44 2.02
CA SER A 92 15.16 -11.29 1.14
C SER A 92 15.79 -12.64 0.83
N LEU A 93 15.96 -13.50 1.83
CA LEU A 93 16.45 -14.86 1.64
C LEU A 93 15.54 -15.69 0.71
N LEU A 94 14.21 -15.64 0.93
CA LEU A 94 13.26 -16.32 0.05
C LEU A 94 13.39 -15.84 -1.40
N MET A 95 13.52 -14.53 -1.60
CA MET A 95 13.65 -13.93 -2.93
C MET A 95 14.99 -14.25 -3.60
N ASP A 96 16.07 -14.39 -2.85
CA ASP A 96 17.38 -14.80 -3.38
C ASP A 96 17.38 -16.25 -3.87
N PHE A 97 16.53 -17.11 -3.29
CA PHE A 97 16.41 -18.52 -3.70
C PHE A 97 15.43 -18.75 -4.84
N GLU A 98 14.40 -17.92 -4.96
CA GLU A 98 13.48 -17.97 -6.08
C GLU A 98 14.16 -17.36 -7.31
N ASP A 99 14.29 -18.13 -8.40
CA ASP A 99 14.96 -17.73 -9.66
C ASP A 99 14.11 -16.72 -10.48
N GLY A 100 13.60 -15.68 -9.82
CA GLY A 100 12.58 -14.77 -10.35
C GLY A 100 11.20 -15.43 -10.53
N SER A 101 11.02 -16.65 -10.02
CA SER A 101 9.78 -17.42 -10.09
C SER A 101 8.67 -16.90 -9.19
N LEU A 102 9.01 -16.12 -8.17
CA LEU A 102 8.08 -15.54 -7.20
C LEU A 102 8.03 -14.02 -7.37
N PHE A 103 6.84 -13.49 -7.57
CA PHE A 103 6.56 -12.06 -7.49
C PHE A 103 5.84 -11.78 -6.16
N TYR A 104 6.24 -10.71 -5.48
CA TYR A 104 5.46 -10.14 -4.39
C TYR A 104 5.50 -8.61 -4.40
N GLN A 105 4.43 -8.01 -3.89
CA GLN A 105 4.32 -6.57 -3.70
C GLN A 105 3.49 -6.30 -2.45
N ILE A 106 4.04 -5.52 -1.53
CA ILE A 106 3.28 -4.92 -0.42
C ILE A 106 3.08 -3.46 -0.77
N GLN A 107 1.84 -3.07 -1.03
CA GLN A 107 1.48 -1.71 -1.38
C GLN A 107 0.62 -1.11 -0.26
N GLN A 108 1.00 0.07 0.22
CA GLN A 108 0.10 0.85 1.05
C GLN A 108 -1.14 1.22 0.23
N VAL A 109 -2.34 1.10 0.77
CA VAL A 109 -3.60 1.45 0.11
C VAL A 109 -4.44 2.35 1.02
N ARG A 110 -5.05 3.38 0.43
CA ARG A 110 -5.99 4.26 1.12
C ARG A 110 -7.31 3.50 1.36
N THR A 111 -7.78 3.43 2.59
CA THR A 111 -9.01 2.68 2.95
C THR A 111 -10.27 3.53 2.98
N ILE A 112 -10.10 4.85 2.82
CA ILE A 112 -11.18 5.83 2.76
C ILE A 112 -11.20 6.42 1.35
N GLY A 113 -12.39 6.63 0.80
CA GLY A 113 -12.54 7.27 -0.50
C GLY A 113 -12.42 8.79 -0.39
N ILE A 114 -12.08 9.45 -1.49
CA ILE A 114 -11.98 10.92 -1.57
C ILE A 114 -13.25 11.64 -1.09
N ILE A 115 -14.43 11.05 -1.36
CA ILE A 115 -15.73 11.60 -0.96
C ILE A 115 -15.88 11.58 0.56
N ASP A 116 -15.53 10.46 1.19
CA ASP A 116 -15.60 10.31 2.64
C ASP A 116 -14.60 11.25 3.33
N GLU A 117 -13.41 11.43 2.74
CA GLU A 117 -12.43 12.42 3.21
C GLU A 117 -12.94 13.85 3.11
N ALA A 118 -13.58 14.21 2.00
CA ALA A 118 -14.16 15.53 1.81
C ALA A 118 -15.24 15.85 2.87
N ILE A 119 -16.05 14.85 3.22
CA ILE A 119 -17.10 14.96 4.26
C ILE A 119 -16.46 15.11 5.65
N GLU A 120 -15.35 14.43 5.89
CA GLU A 120 -14.68 14.42 7.20
C GLU A 120 -13.67 15.56 7.42
N SER A 121 -13.31 16.31 6.36
CA SER A 121 -12.31 17.36 6.41
C SER A 121 -12.86 18.70 6.90
N ASP A 122 -11.97 19.51 7.48
CA ASP A 122 -12.25 20.89 7.85
C ASP A 122 -11.72 21.88 6.80
N SER A 123 -10.73 21.47 6.01
CA SER A 123 -10.18 22.27 4.91
C SER A 123 -9.60 21.39 3.81
N ILE A 124 -9.44 21.98 2.63
CA ILE A 124 -8.83 21.33 1.48
C ILE A 124 -7.75 22.21 0.84
N GLU A 125 -6.83 21.55 0.16
CA GLU A 125 -5.83 22.14 -0.73
C GLU A 125 -6.06 21.59 -2.13
N VAL A 126 -6.06 22.45 -3.13
CA VAL A 126 -6.22 22.11 -4.54
C VAL A 126 -5.02 22.68 -5.30
N ASP A 127 -4.27 21.83 -5.99
CA ASP A 127 -3.04 22.17 -6.72
C ASP A 127 -2.02 22.99 -5.92
N GLY A 128 -1.83 22.64 -4.65
CA GLY A 128 -0.91 23.35 -3.76
C GLY A 128 -1.48 24.63 -3.14
N HIS A 129 -2.74 24.96 -3.42
CA HIS A 129 -3.40 26.14 -2.86
C HIS A 129 -4.47 25.78 -1.83
N PHE A 130 -4.32 26.28 -0.62
CA PHE A 130 -5.38 26.21 0.39
C PHE A 130 -6.57 27.05 -0.05
N VAL A 131 -7.69 26.38 -0.26
CA VAL A 131 -8.96 27.02 -0.62
C VAL A 131 -9.68 27.50 0.62
N ARG A 132 -10.25 28.70 0.52
CA ARG A 132 -10.86 29.41 1.66
C ARG A 132 -12.20 28.80 2.06
N HIS A 133 -12.94 28.28 1.08
CA HIS A 133 -14.25 27.71 1.26
C HIS A 133 -14.47 26.59 0.24
N TYR A 134 -15.12 25.52 0.67
CA TYR A 134 -15.61 24.49 -0.23
C TYR A 134 -17.00 24.01 0.21
N ASN A 135 -17.81 23.58 -0.75
CA ASN A 135 -19.14 23.06 -0.56
C ASN A 135 -19.23 21.63 -1.08
N LEU A 136 -20.05 20.82 -0.42
CA LEU A 136 -20.42 19.49 -0.87
C LEU A 136 -21.92 19.48 -1.17
N ASP A 137 -22.30 19.13 -2.40
CA ASP A 137 -23.70 18.85 -2.74
C ASP A 137 -23.96 17.34 -2.70
N GLU A 138 -24.40 16.85 -1.54
CA GLU A 138 -24.75 15.44 -1.36
C GLU A 138 -25.85 14.96 -2.31
N ASN A 139 -26.70 15.88 -2.79
CA ASN A 139 -27.83 15.57 -3.66
C ASN A 139 -27.49 15.65 -5.15
N ASP A 140 -26.26 16.04 -5.51
CA ASP A 140 -25.77 16.12 -6.89
C ASP A 140 -26.74 16.89 -7.82
N ARG A 141 -27.33 17.98 -7.33
CA ARG A 141 -28.45 18.67 -8.01
C ARG A 141 -28.00 19.35 -9.30
N GLU A 142 -26.75 19.76 -9.35
CA GLU A 142 -26.13 20.42 -10.50
C GLU A 142 -25.12 19.52 -11.23
N GLY A 143 -25.03 18.24 -10.87
CA GLY A 143 -24.02 17.31 -11.42
C GLY A 143 -22.61 17.53 -10.88
N LEU A 144 -22.46 18.43 -9.91
CA LEU A 144 -21.23 18.75 -9.19
C LEU A 144 -21.39 18.29 -7.74
N PHE A 145 -20.36 17.63 -7.21
CA PHE A 145 -20.35 17.17 -5.82
C PHE A 145 -19.47 18.05 -4.94
N LEU A 146 -18.25 18.38 -5.39
CA LEU A 146 -17.31 19.21 -4.64
C LEU A 146 -17.05 20.49 -5.40
N GLU A 147 -17.26 21.63 -4.74
CA GLU A 147 -16.94 22.94 -5.28
C GLU A 147 -16.03 23.67 -4.30
N ALA A 148 -14.91 24.16 -4.79
CA ALA A 148 -13.93 24.87 -4.00
C ALA A 148 -13.60 26.22 -4.65
N GLU A 149 -13.50 27.25 -3.83
CA GLU A 149 -13.19 28.61 -4.28
C GLU A 149 -11.92 29.13 -3.63
N LEU A 150 -11.04 29.65 -4.48
CA LEU A 150 -9.81 30.33 -4.11
C LEU A 150 -9.88 31.77 -4.62
N VAL A 151 -9.39 32.69 -3.80
CA VAL A 151 -9.06 34.05 -4.23
C VAL A 151 -7.58 34.21 -3.99
N ASP A 152 -6.81 34.43 -5.05
CA ASP A 152 -5.37 34.63 -4.95
C ASP A 152 -5.02 36.05 -4.48
N ASP A 153 -3.72 36.32 -4.29
CA ASP A 153 -3.21 37.63 -3.84
C ASP A 153 -3.47 38.75 -4.86
N GLU A 154 -3.74 38.40 -6.12
CA GLU A 154 -4.07 39.32 -7.21
C GLU A 154 -5.59 39.56 -7.34
N TYR A 155 -6.39 39.00 -6.41
CA TYR A 155 -7.86 39.03 -6.42
C TYR A 155 -8.51 38.31 -7.61
N ASN A 156 -7.79 37.40 -8.27
CA ASN A 156 -8.42 36.51 -9.24
C ASN A 156 -9.23 35.45 -8.47
N HIS A 157 -10.45 35.18 -8.95
CA HIS A 157 -11.29 34.13 -8.43
C HIS A 157 -11.09 32.86 -9.25
N TRP A 158 -10.70 31.79 -8.56
CA TRP A 158 -10.52 30.47 -9.13
C TRP A 158 -11.57 29.55 -8.51
N ARG A 159 -12.31 28.85 -9.37
CA ARG A 159 -13.33 27.87 -8.96
C ARG A 159 -12.92 26.50 -9.47
N PHE A 160 -12.78 25.56 -8.55
CA PHE A 160 -12.59 24.15 -8.85
C PHE A 160 -13.91 23.43 -8.57
N ALA A 161 -14.42 22.66 -9.53
CA ALA A 161 -15.69 21.99 -9.40
C ALA A 161 -15.60 20.58 -9.96
N PHE A 162 -15.90 19.59 -9.13
CA PHE A 162 -15.75 18.17 -9.47
C PHE A 162 -17.07 17.45 -9.32
N SER A 163 -17.41 16.69 -10.35
CA SER A 163 -18.55 15.77 -10.33
C SER A 163 -18.25 14.53 -9.48
N ARG A 164 -19.30 13.88 -8.96
CA ARG A 164 -19.17 12.62 -8.22
C ARG A 164 -18.42 11.53 -9.02
N PRO A 165 -18.67 11.32 -10.33
CA PRO A 165 -17.90 10.36 -11.13
C PRO A 165 -16.40 10.67 -11.22
N GLN A 166 -16.01 11.94 -11.35
CA GLN A 166 -14.59 12.33 -11.36
C GLN A 166 -13.90 12.00 -10.04
N LEU A 167 -14.56 12.30 -8.91
CA LEU A 167 -14.08 11.97 -7.58
C LEU A 167 -13.97 10.45 -7.38
N LEU A 168 -14.97 9.67 -7.82
CA LEU A 168 -14.91 8.20 -7.73
C LEU A 168 -13.82 7.57 -8.62
N ALA A 169 -13.43 8.24 -9.69
CA ALA A 169 -12.33 7.82 -10.56
C ALA A 169 -10.96 8.31 -10.07
N ALA A 170 -10.92 9.16 -9.03
CA ALA A 170 -9.69 9.72 -8.49
C ALA A 170 -8.79 8.61 -7.95
N LYS A 171 -7.48 8.81 -8.12
CA LYS A 171 -6.45 7.88 -7.63
C LYS A 171 -5.67 8.53 -6.52
N TRP A 172 -5.39 7.77 -5.48
CA TRP A 172 -4.51 8.22 -4.43
C TRP A 172 -3.04 8.08 -4.87
N ASP A 173 -2.31 9.19 -4.89
CA ASP A 173 -0.85 9.24 -5.05
C ASP A 173 -0.22 9.08 -3.66
N HIS A 174 0.44 7.94 -3.46
CA HIS A 174 1.08 7.60 -2.19
C HIS A 174 2.35 8.41 -1.92
N ASP A 175 3.09 8.81 -2.96
CA ASP A 175 4.37 9.50 -2.81
C ASP A 175 4.16 10.97 -2.43
N ARG A 176 3.12 11.59 -3.00
CA ARG A 176 2.77 13.00 -2.74
C ARG A 176 1.73 13.18 -1.66
N GLU A 177 1.06 12.10 -1.26
CA GLU A 177 -0.08 12.11 -0.36
C GLU A 177 -1.23 13.01 -0.82
N HIS A 178 -1.63 12.85 -2.08
CA HIS A 178 -2.73 13.60 -2.71
C HIS A 178 -3.70 12.68 -3.43
N TRP A 179 -4.96 13.10 -3.54
CA TRP A 179 -5.86 12.57 -4.54
C TRP A 179 -5.59 13.22 -5.89
N VAL A 180 -5.46 12.42 -6.93
CA VAL A 180 -5.32 12.85 -8.32
C VAL A 180 -6.67 12.69 -9.00
N VAL A 181 -7.32 13.82 -9.28
CA VAL A 181 -8.58 13.89 -10.02
C VAL A 181 -8.26 14.27 -11.46
N LYS A 182 -8.83 13.54 -12.42
CA LYS A 182 -8.72 13.92 -13.85
C LYS A 182 -9.87 14.82 -14.24
N ASP A 183 -9.53 16.00 -14.74
CA ASP A 183 -10.47 16.94 -15.34
C ASP A 183 -10.05 17.18 -16.79
N ASP A 184 -10.81 16.61 -17.73
CA ASP A 184 -10.46 16.51 -19.15
C ASP A 184 -9.04 15.94 -19.40
N GLU A 185 -8.07 16.80 -19.75
CA GLU A 185 -6.68 16.45 -20.02
C GLU A 185 -5.71 16.82 -18.87
N GLU A 186 -6.22 17.46 -17.81
CA GLU A 186 -5.42 17.94 -16.69
C GLU A 186 -5.57 17.03 -15.45
N GLU A 187 -4.48 16.91 -14.70
CA GLU A 187 -4.46 16.21 -13.42
C GLU A 187 -4.45 17.25 -12.30
N ILE A 188 -5.50 17.24 -11.49
CA ILE A 188 -5.66 18.14 -10.35
C ILE A 188 -5.39 17.37 -9.06
N TYR A 189 -4.56 17.95 -8.19
CA TYR A 189 -4.13 17.34 -6.94
C TYR A 189 -4.93 17.92 -5.77
N ILE A 190 -5.58 17.07 -4.99
CA ILE A 190 -6.42 17.47 -3.86
C ILE A 190 -5.91 16.84 -2.56
N LYS A 191 -5.69 17.67 -1.53
CA LYS A 191 -5.42 17.24 -0.15
C LYS A 191 -6.56 17.64 0.77
N PHE A 192 -6.92 16.74 1.68
CA PHE A 192 -7.92 16.97 2.72
C PHE A 192 -7.23 17.07 4.08
N PHE A 193 -7.62 18.05 4.88
CA PHE A 193 -7.09 18.25 6.22
C PHE A 193 -8.21 18.24 7.25
N LYS A 194 -7.93 17.60 8.38
CA LYS A 194 -8.80 17.55 9.56
C LYS A 194 -8.02 18.10 10.74
N PHE A 195 -8.53 19.15 11.37
CA PHE A 195 -7.88 19.76 12.52
C PHE A 195 -8.34 19.03 13.79
N GLU A 196 -7.40 18.52 14.58
CA GLU A 196 -7.72 17.98 15.89
C GLU A 196 -8.20 19.11 16.81
N LYS A 197 -9.35 18.89 17.48
CA LYS A 197 -9.92 19.81 18.47
C LYS A 197 -9.32 19.59 19.85
#